data_AF-A0A812V3E6-F1
#
_entry.id   AF-A0A812V3E6-F1
#
_cell.length_a   1.000
_cell.length_b   1.000
_cell.length_c   1.000
_cell.angle_alpha   90.00
_cell.angle_beta   90.00
_cell.angle_gamma   90.00
#
_symmetry.space_group_name_H-M   'P 1'
#
loop_
_entity.id
_entity.type
_entity.pdbx_description
1 polymer ?
#
loop_
_entity_poly.entity_id
_entity_poly.type
_entity_poly.pdbx_seq_one_letter_code
_entity_poly.pdbx_strand_id
1 'polypeptide(L)'
;MAAAACAEAGTKNVSAGTRFAAGLARGENKHNAERDIMAALRRSHGVPLQCKISYVVIPIVEIRQVRRLAATTRAAEMKGRGKGRGRGRAARGMNFLKRKGVAEKVVVYKKWPMLLPSNFARAFAEAGADEWMQHHVNTDFNASARKSAIPVLVHGDEGQGKKERNLLILNWHVMGAQSNSVLFRKFPIAVIRSANLAYSSSGKCLTMEALQTAVVQSLAAVAHPSTAGIRGDATLQYCAGKGDWKFKKEWLCEKKDYSHLAFCRRCKCGQGPDEHWLDSLHLSFNKPEEVSANLHANVPDDLPFRRLQSWHMDMEACDLLHVLWLGAAKDSIGSVLLEIITFDPRFQASVSYDTALSQVATLVQDFCSQYGLDRSIVEELSLQKLHVDSIQYDYPLGLSKGFANKVLCSWAAHFLADTTVPELRRPAVMMWALMSFNYELERNDMFFDEATAKRIYSLGLLYVQLHTMCAKDCLAEHRPRWKVRPRMHSFLCECLCKLANGSKMNPKHFSCWSDEDYIGQSCAIGKARSIHATTIGLRLLQRLCLVLNAELAGP
;
A
#
# COMPACT_ATOMS: atom_id res chain seq x y z
N MET A 1 -8.45 -5.68 -26.71
CA MET A 1 -7.73 -5.66 -25.42
C MET A 1 -7.82 -4.32 -24.73
N ALA A 2 -7.35 -3.20 -25.31
CA ALA A 2 -7.53 -1.85 -24.74
C ALA A 2 -9.01 -1.52 -24.46
N ALA A 3 -9.91 -1.77 -25.42
CA ALA A 3 -11.35 -1.61 -25.23
C ALA A 3 -11.95 -2.51 -24.12
N ALA A 4 -11.43 -3.73 -23.93
CA ALA A 4 -11.90 -4.64 -22.88
C ALA A 4 -11.39 -4.23 -21.49
N ALA A 5 -10.12 -3.85 -21.39
CA ALA A 5 -9.53 -3.29 -20.17
C ALA A 5 -10.19 -1.96 -19.76
N CYS A 6 -10.58 -1.13 -20.75
CA CYS A 6 -11.28 0.14 -20.53
C CYS A 6 -12.76 -0.06 -20.19
N ALA A 7 -13.47 -0.98 -20.85
CA ALA A 7 -14.87 -1.30 -20.52
C ALA A 7 -15.01 -1.86 -19.10
N GLU A 8 -14.01 -2.62 -18.62
CA GLU A 8 -13.96 -3.15 -17.25
C GLU A 8 -13.48 -2.10 -16.24
N ALA A 9 -12.53 -1.23 -16.61
CA ALA A 9 -12.12 -0.07 -15.80
C ALA A 9 -13.25 0.95 -15.61
N GLY A 10 -14.07 1.17 -16.64
CA GLY A 10 -15.23 2.05 -16.62
C GLY A 10 -16.44 1.48 -15.86
N THR A 11 -16.48 0.17 -15.58
CA THR A 11 -17.60 -0.47 -14.88
C THR A 11 -17.28 -0.92 -13.44
N LYS A 12 -16.01 -1.04 -13.02
CA LYS A 12 -15.70 -1.56 -11.68
C LYS A 12 -14.57 -0.91 -10.86
N ASN A 13 -13.83 0.08 -11.37
CA ASN A 13 -12.70 0.67 -10.61
C ASN A 13 -12.72 2.19 -10.43
N VAL A 14 -13.81 2.84 -10.81
CA VAL A 14 -14.17 4.13 -10.24
C VAL A 14 -15.32 3.82 -9.30
N SER A 15 -15.14 3.93 -7.98
CA SER A 15 -16.31 4.12 -7.14
C SER A 15 -16.92 5.45 -7.59
N ALA A 16 -17.83 5.40 -8.56
CA ALA A 16 -18.64 6.54 -8.94
C ALA A 16 -19.35 7.00 -7.67
N GLY A 17 -18.85 8.10 -7.11
CA GLY A 17 -19.49 8.88 -6.07
C GLY A 17 -20.13 8.09 -4.94
N THR A 18 -19.35 7.80 -3.89
CA THR A 18 -19.90 8.25 -2.60
C THR A 18 -20.12 9.75 -2.75
N ARG A 19 -21.35 10.25 -2.57
CA ARG A 19 -21.67 11.71 -2.57
C ARG A 19 -20.63 12.54 -1.80
N PHE A 20 -19.96 11.90 -0.84
CA PHE A 20 -18.80 12.35 -0.10
C PHE A 20 -17.61 12.88 -0.94
N ALA A 21 -17.15 12.13 -1.96
CA ALA A 21 -15.99 12.51 -2.78
C ALA A 21 -16.29 13.68 -3.75
N ALA A 22 -17.52 13.74 -4.28
CA ALA A 22 -17.98 14.84 -5.12
C ALA A 22 -18.28 16.13 -4.32
N GLY A 23 -18.51 16.03 -3.02
CA GLY A 23 -18.59 17.17 -2.10
C GLY A 23 -17.20 17.69 -1.68
N LEU A 24 -16.21 16.80 -1.60
CA LEU A 24 -14.82 17.11 -1.29
C LEU A 24 -14.17 18.06 -2.30
N ALA A 25 -14.41 17.84 -3.60
CA ALA A 25 -13.90 18.68 -4.68
C ALA A 25 -14.53 20.09 -4.71
N ARG A 26 -15.69 20.28 -4.07
CA ARG A 26 -16.44 21.55 -4.03
C ARG A 26 -16.26 22.36 -2.73
N GLY A 27 -15.37 21.92 -1.83
CA GLY A 27 -15.14 22.61 -0.56
C GLY A 27 -16.26 22.45 0.48
N GLU A 28 -17.28 21.63 0.22
CA GLU A 28 -18.45 21.42 1.09
C GLU A 28 -18.20 20.34 2.17
N ASN A 29 -17.10 20.44 2.89
CA ASN A 29 -16.50 19.26 3.55
C ASN A 29 -16.95 18.95 4.97
N LYS A 30 -17.51 19.91 5.70
CA LYS A 30 -17.81 19.70 7.12
C LYS A 30 -19.27 19.36 7.36
N HIS A 31 -20.18 20.08 6.70
CA HIS A 31 -21.61 19.96 6.96
C HIS A 31 -22.20 18.67 6.40
N ASN A 32 -21.74 18.24 5.22
CA ASN A 32 -22.18 17.00 4.59
C ASN A 32 -21.75 15.77 5.41
N ALA A 33 -20.48 15.69 5.83
CA ALA A 33 -19.99 14.60 6.68
C ALA A 33 -20.72 14.53 8.04
N GLU A 34 -21.04 15.68 8.65
CA GLU A 34 -21.81 15.73 9.89
C GLU A 34 -23.28 15.32 9.68
N ARG A 35 -23.92 15.78 8.60
CA ARG A 35 -25.29 15.39 8.24
C ARG A 35 -25.35 13.88 7.99
N ASP A 36 -24.39 13.32 7.29
CA ASP A 36 -24.34 11.90 6.95
C ASP A 36 -24.15 11.04 8.20
N ILE A 37 -23.25 11.42 9.13
CA ILE A 37 -23.08 10.75 10.43
C ILE A 37 -24.35 10.85 11.30
N MET A 38 -25.02 12.00 11.33
CA MET A 38 -26.22 12.18 12.15
C MET A 38 -27.44 11.47 11.54
N ALA A 39 -27.56 11.42 10.21
CA ALA A 39 -28.58 10.62 9.53
C ALA A 39 -28.32 9.12 9.72
N ALA A 40 -27.06 8.70 9.69
CA ALA A 40 -26.61 7.35 10.03
C ALA A 40 -27.06 6.94 11.45
N LEU A 41 -26.77 7.78 12.45
CA LEU A 41 -27.18 7.56 13.84
C LEU A 41 -28.69 7.52 14.04
N ARG A 42 -29.45 8.29 13.27
CA ARG A 42 -30.93 8.30 13.33
C ARG A 42 -31.55 7.07 12.67
N ARG A 43 -30.84 6.44 11.73
CA ARG A 43 -31.31 5.25 11.00
C ARG A 43 -31.01 3.93 11.71
N SER A 44 -30.07 3.90 12.67
CA SER A 44 -29.67 2.67 13.36
C SER A 44 -30.68 2.14 14.41
N HIS A 45 -31.99 2.27 14.16
CA HIS A 45 -33.02 1.68 15.02
C HIS A 45 -33.19 0.19 14.70
N GLY A 46 -32.66 -0.67 15.57
CA GLY A 46 -32.70 -2.13 15.44
C GLY A 46 -31.33 -2.75 15.72
N VAL A 47 -30.97 -2.80 17.01
CA VAL A 47 -29.72 -3.32 17.60
C VAL A 47 -28.42 -2.81 16.92
N PRO A 48 -27.78 -1.73 17.42
CA PRO A 48 -26.48 -1.30 16.91
C PRO A 48 -25.44 -2.42 17.08
N LEU A 49 -24.53 -2.59 16.10
CA LEU A 49 -23.40 -3.51 16.24
C LEU A 49 -22.68 -3.21 17.56
N GLN A 50 -22.73 -4.15 18.50
CA GLN A 50 -22.13 -3.99 19.82
C GLN A 50 -20.68 -4.46 19.80
N CYS A 51 -19.86 -3.86 18.93
CA CYS A 51 -18.45 -4.23 18.88
C CYS A 51 -17.73 -3.76 20.14
N LYS A 52 -17.28 -4.72 20.96
CA LYS A 52 -16.53 -4.44 22.18
C LYS A 52 -15.17 -3.84 21.85
N ILE A 53 -14.94 -2.59 22.26
CA ILE A 53 -13.62 -1.97 22.27
C ILE A 53 -12.79 -2.62 23.38
N SER A 54 -11.76 -3.37 22.98
CA SER A 54 -10.76 -3.91 23.88
C SER A 54 -9.75 -2.83 24.26
N TYR A 55 -9.14 -2.97 25.43
CA TYR A 55 -8.03 -2.10 25.85
C TYR A 55 -6.79 -2.95 26.07
N VAL A 56 -5.76 -2.70 25.25
CA VAL A 56 -4.47 -3.38 25.34
C VAL A 56 -3.46 -2.41 25.92
N VAL A 57 -2.62 -2.86 26.85
CA VAL A 57 -1.53 -2.04 27.36
C VAL A 57 -0.41 -2.05 26.32
N ILE A 58 -0.16 -0.90 25.70
CA ILE A 58 0.92 -0.75 24.72
C ILE A 58 1.93 0.30 25.20
N PRO A 59 3.22 0.12 24.88
CA PRO A 59 4.23 1.15 25.09
C PRO A 59 4.00 2.28 24.08
N ILE A 60 4.02 3.53 24.53
CA ILE A 60 3.95 4.72 23.67
C ILE A 60 4.94 5.79 24.14
N VAL A 61 5.36 6.65 23.23
CA VAL A 61 6.13 7.85 23.57
C VAL A 61 5.20 8.96 24.07
N GLU A 62 5.42 9.43 25.30
CA GLU A 62 4.71 10.59 25.80
C GLU A 62 5.39 11.89 25.35
N ILE A 63 4.88 12.48 24.26
CA ILE A 63 5.43 13.71 23.64
C ILE A 63 5.64 14.85 24.66
N ARG A 64 4.81 14.94 25.70
CA ARG A 64 4.99 15.95 26.77
C ARG A 64 6.27 15.70 27.57
N GLN A 65 6.60 14.45 27.88
CA GLN A 65 7.85 14.09 28.55
C GLN A 65 9.05 14.33 27.63
N VAL A 66 8.93 14.01 26.34
CA VAL A 66 9.97 14.34 25.34
C VAL A 66 10.29 15.83 25.35
N ARG A 67 9.26 16.69 25.31
CA ARG A 67 9.43 18.14 25.34
C ARG A 67 10.05 18.63 26.64
N ARG A 68 9.62 18.10 27.79
CA ARG A 68 10.20 18.44 29.10
C ARG A 68 11.66 18.06 29.16
N LEU A 69 12.01 16.83 28.79
CA LEU A 69 13.38 16.33 28.83
C LEU A 69 14.30 17.08 27.85
N ALA A 70 13.80 17.42 26.67
CA ALA A 70 14.51 18.26 25.71
C ALA A 70 14.74 19.68 26.26
N ALA A 71 13.75 20.27 26.93
CA ALA A 71 13.90 21.58 27.58
C ALA A 71 14.92 21.53 28.72
N THR A 72 14.89 20.51 29.58
CA THR A 72 15.85 20.31 30.67
C THR A 72 17.26 20.12 30.13
N THR A 73 17.44 19.35 29.05
CA THR A 73 18.74 19.13 28.42
C THR A 73 19.29 20.42 27.81
N ARG A 74 18.45 21.19 27.11
CA ARG A 74 18.85 22.51 26.59
C ARG A 74 19.23 23.48 27.71
N ALA A 75 18.49 23.49 28.82
CA ALA A 75 18.81 24.32 29.97
C ALA A 75 20.14 23.92 30.64
N ALA A 76 20.45 22.62 30.71
CA ALA A 76 21.73 22.12 31.22
C ALA A 76 22.90 22.48 30.28
N GLU A 77 22.73 22.33 28.97
CA GLU A 77 23.73 22.72 27.96
C GLU A 77 24.01 24.23 27.98
N MET A 78 22.99 25.06 28.26
CA MET A 78 23.16 26.51 28.44
C MET A 78 23.91 26.87 29.71
N LYS A 79 23.75 26.13 30.82
CA LYS A 79 24.48 26.37 32.07
C LYS A 79 25.97 25.99 31.98
N GLY A 80 26.32 25.03 31.14
CA GLY A 80 27.71 24.57 30.94
C GLY A 80 28.55 25.46 30.01
N ARG A 81 27.92 26.34 29.22
CA ARG A 81 28.63 27.35 28.42
C ARG A 81 28.82 28.60 29.27
N GLY A 82 29.99 28.71 29.92
CA GLY A 82 30.46 29.96 30.49
C GLY A 82 30.35 31.10 29.46
N LYS A 83 30.33 32.37 29.92
CA LYS A 83 30.11 33.61 29.15
C LYS A 83 31.13 33.91 28.01
N GLY A 84 31.71 32.91 27.37
CA GLY A 84 32.53 33.04 26.17
C GLY A 84 31.69 33.25 24.93
N ARG A 85 31.89 34.39 24.26
CA ARG A 85 31.27 34.80 22.99
C ARG A 85 31.55 33.77 21.87
N GLY A 86 30.72 32.74 21.76
CA GLY A 86 30.74 31.78 20.66
C GLY A 86 29.49 31.90 19.79
N ARG A 87 29.44 32.90 18.91
CA ARG A 87 28.49 32.95 17.79
C ARG A 87 28.88 31.86 16.78
N GLY A 88 28.43 30.63 17.00
CA GLY A 88 28.77 29.49 16.14
C GLY A 88 27.68 28.44 16.07
N ARG A 89 26.86 28.56 15.01
CA ARG A 89 25.98 27.54 14.41
C ARG A 89 24.93 26.87 15.31
N ALA A 90 23.79 27.52 15.41
CA ALA A 90 22.50 26.85 15.53
C ALA A 90 22.18 26.14 14.19
N ALA A 91 22.05 24.81 14.19
CA ALA A 91 21.30 24.01 13.20
C ALA A 91 21.51 22.49 13.32
N ARG A 92 22.08 21.94 14.40
CA ARG A 92 22.01 20.48 14.62
C ARG A 92 20.68 20.12 15.26
N GLY A 93 19.65 20.00 14.44
CA GLY A 93 18.43 19.24 14.74
C GLY A 93 18.77 17.76 14.90
N MET A 94 19.63 17.40 15.86
CA MET A 94 19.86 16.00 16.18
C MET A 94 18.60 15.46 16.84
N ASN A 95 18.12 14.34 16.31
CA ASN A 95 17.07 13.51 16.90
C ASN A 95 17.39 13.25 18.38
N PHE A 96 16.85 14.09 19.27
CA PHE A 96 17.06 14.01 20.70
C PHE A 96 16.71 12.62 21.27
N LEU A 97 15.71 11.98 20.65
CA LEU A 97 15.28 10.62 20.95
C LEU A 97 16.31 9.53 20.58
N LYS A 98 17.31 9.82 19.75
CA LYS A 98 18.38 8.87 19.40
C LYS A 98 19.52 8.82 20.43
N ARG A 99 19.52 9.68 21.47
CA ARG A 99 20.50 9.55 22.57
C ARG A 99 20.17 8.28 23.39
N LYS A 100 21.16 7.38 23.54
CA LYS A 100 21.01 6.11 24.27
C LYS A 100 20.41 6.36 25.67
N GLY A 101 19.34 5.64 26.01
CA GLY A 101 18.62 5.74 27.28
C GLY A 101 17.63 6.92 27.44
N VAL A 102 17.61 7.90 26.53
CA VAL A 102 16.64 9.02 26.56
C VAL A 102 15.26 8.57 26.05
N ALA A 103 15.23 7.74 25.00
CA ALA A 103 13.99 7.16 24.47
C ALA A 103 13.26 6.32 25.53
N GLU A 104 13.99 5.49 26.29
CA GLU A 104 13.41 4.60 27.30
C GLU A 104 12.73 5.39 28.44
N LYS A 105 13.28 6.56 28.82
CA LYS A 105 12.71 7.43 29.87
C LYS A 105 11.39 8.11 29.50
N VAL A 106 11.02 8.11 28.22
CA VAL A 106 9.79 8.75 27.72
C VAL A 106 8.74 7.75 27.24
N VAL A 107 9.06 6.45 27.31
CA VAL A 107 8.11 5.37 27.05
C VAL A 107 7.23 5.18 28.27
N VAL A 108 5.92 5.24 28.06
CA VAL A 108 4.91 4.96 29.07
C VAL A 108 3.99 3.86 28.56
N TYR A 109 3.51 3.01 29.47
CA TYR A 109 2.55 1.96 29.15
C TYR A 109 1.14 2.51 29.35
N LYS A 110 0.35 2.56 28.27
CA LYS A 110 -1.03 3.06 28.32
C LYS A 110 -2.01 2.01 27.82
N LYS A 111 -3.17 1.95 28.48
CA LYS A 111 -4.34 1.25 27.94
C LYS A 111 -4.76 1.95 26.65
N TRP A 112 -4.71 1.24 25.54
CA TRP A 112 -5.03 1.74 24.21
C TRP A 112 -6.22 1.00 23.62
N PRO A 113 -7.19 1.72 23.04
CA PRO A 113 -8.37 1.11 22.48
C PRO A 113 -8.03 0.35 21.18
N MET A 114 -8.58 -0.84 21.05
CA MET A 114 -8.50 -1.67 19.86
C MET A 114 -9.83 -2.34 19.57
N LEU A 115 -10.15 -2.52 18.30
CA LEU A 115 -11.23 -3.38 17.84
C LEU A 115 -10.58 -4.66 17.33
N LEU A 116 -10.56 -5.68 18.19
CA LEU A 116 -9.90 -6.94 17.86
C LEU A 116 -10.72 -7.72 16.81
N PRO A 117 -10.07 -8.39 15.84
CA PRO A 117 -10.77 -9.19 14.83
C PRO A 117 -11.79 -10.17 15.41
N SER A 118 -11.49 -10.81 16.54
CA SER A 118 -12.38 -11.75 17.22
C SER A 118 -13.65 -11.09 17.76
N ASN A 119 -13.52 -9.97 18.48
CA ASN A 119 -14.67 -9.21 18.97
C ASN A 119 -15.55 -8.73 17.83
N PHE A 120 -14.91 -8.31 16.74
CA PHE A 120 -15.60 -7.77 15.59
C PHE A 120 -16.36 -8.87 14.83
N ALA A 121 -15.72 -10.02 14.58
CA ALA A 121 -16.36 -11.19 13.98
C ALA A 121 -17.57 -11.70 14.79
N ARG A 122 -17.44 -11.79 16.12
CA ARG A 122 -18.54 -12.19 17.01
C ARG A 122 -19.70 -11.19 16.96
N ALA A 123 -19.41 -9.90 17.07
CA ALA A 123 -20.44 -8.86 17.00
C ALA A 123 -21.21 -8.89 15.67
N PHE A 124 -20.51 -9.14 14.56
CA PHE A 124 -21.15 -9.29 13.26
C PHE A 124 -22.01 -10.55 13.16
N ALA A 125 -21.55 -11.68 13.69
CA ALA A 125 -22.33 -12.90 13.75
C ALA A 125 -23.59 -12.74 14.62
N GLU A 126 -23.47 -12.06 15.77
CA GLU A 126 -24.60 -11.71 16.64
C GLU A 126 -25.60 -10.77 15.97
N ALA A 127 -25.13 -9.87 15.12
CA ALA A 127 -25.98 -8.97 14.33
C ALA A 127 -26.67 -9.67 13.14
N GLY A 128 -26.44 -10.97 12.92
CA GLY A 128 -27.01 -11.71 11.80
C GLY A 128 -26.51 -11.25 10.43
N ALA A 129 -25.40 -10.51 10.39
CA ALA A 129 -24.76 -10.14 9.14
C ALA A 129 -24.03 -11.37 8.62
N ASP A 130 -24.70 -12.30 7.94
CA ASP A 130 -24.01 -13.49 7.42
C ASP A 130 -23.29 -13.18 6.08
N GLU A 131 -23.68 -12.12 5.38
CA GLU A 131 -23.18 -11.76 4.05
C GLU A 131 -21.67 -11.48 4.01
N TRP A 132 -21.09 -10.86 5.05
CA TRP A 132 -19.63 -10.63 5.09
C TRP A 132 -18.82 -11.93 5.28
N MET A 133 -19.47 -13.01 5.74
CA MET A 133 -18.87 -14.34 5.91
C MET A 133 -19.01 -15.19 4.65
N GLN A 134 -19.82 -14.77 3.68
CA GLN A 134 -20.00 -15.49 2.42
C GLN A 134 -18.80 -15.21 1.50
N HIS A 135 -17.95 -16.22 1.32
CA HIS A 135 -16.88 -16.21 0.33
C HIS A 135 -17.01 -17.38 -0.62
N HIS A 136 -16.93 -17.09 -1.91
CA HIS A 136 -16.71 -18.10 -2.93
C HIS A 136 -15.22 -18.47 -2.95
N VAL A 137 -14.71 -19.19 -1.94
CA VAL A 137 -13.29 -19.61 -1.97
C VAL A 137 -13.16 -20.87 -2.82
N ASN A 138 -12.47 -20.73 -3.95
CA ASN A 138 -12.01 -21.82 -4.81
C ASN A 138 -10.56 -22.18 -4.43
N THR A 139 -10.27 -23.48 -4.15
CA THR A 139 -8.94 -24.13 -3.88
C THR A 139 -8.40 -24.28 -2.42
N ASP A 140 -7.28 -25.02 -2.23
CA ASP A 140 -7.12 -26.25 -1.42
C ASP A 140 -6.82 -26.24 0.11
N PHE A 141 -7.86 -26.27 0.97
CA PHE A 141 -7.84 -26.84 2.34
C PHE A 141 -8.66 -28.15 2.41
N ASN A 142 -8.76 -28.91 3.51
CA ASN A 142 -9.77 -29.99 3.52
C ASN A 142 -11.18 -29.38 3.30
N ALA A 143 -12.05 -30.06 2.53
CA ALA A 143 -13.31 -29.47 2.05
C ALA A 143 -14.26 -29.05 3.18
N SER A 144 -14.13 -29.64 4.37
CA SER A 144 -14.93 -29.33 5.55
C SER A 144 -14.49 -28.04 6.23
N ALA A 145 -13.19 -27.82 6.40
CA ALA A 145 -12.63 -26.62 7.05
C ALA A 145 -12.73 -25.37 6.15
N ARG A 146 -12.74 -25.52 4.81
CA ARG A 146 -12.96 -24.39 3.88
C ARG A 146 -14.32 -23.73 4.03
N LYS A 147 -15.36 -24.53 4.25
CA LYS A 147 -16.74 -24.02 4.27
C LYS A 147 -16.97 -23.00 5.38
N SER A 148 -16.13 -23.01 6.42
CA SER A 148 -16.29 -22.17 7.60
C SER A 148 -15.09 -21.24 7.85
N ALA A 149 -13.98 -21.37 7.12
CA ALA A 149 -12.81 -20.51 7.28
C ALA A 149 -12.95 -19.17 6.51
N ILE A 150 -12.90 -18.07 7.26
CA ILE A 150 -12.97 -16.70 6.75
C ILE A 150 -11.53 -16.16 6.59
N PRO A 151 -11.07 -15.91 5.34
CA PRO A 151 -9.70 -15.48 5.07
C PRO A 151 -9.49 -14.00 5.40
N VAL A 152 -8.60 -13.71 6.34
CA VAL A 152 -8.32 -12.36 6.83
C VAL A 152 -7.00 -11.83 6.30
N LEU A 153 -7.02 -10.60 5.83
CA LEU A 153 -5.83 -9.82 5.54
C LEU A 153 -5.64 -8.72 6.57
N VAL A 154 -4.38 -8.49 6.97
CA VAL A 154 -4.02 -7.34 7.80
C VAL A 154 -3.27 -6.32 6.95
N HIS A 155 -3.61 -5.05 7.16
CA HIS A 155 -3.01 -3.92 6.48
C HIS A 155 -2.74 -2.79 7.49
N GLY A 156 -1.74 -1.98 7.19
CA GLY A 156 -1.52 -0.73 7.89
C GLY A 156 -0.85 0.28 6.99
N ASP A 157 -1.21 1.55 7.18
CA ASP A 157 -0.64 2.66 6.42
C ASP A 157 -0.72 3.98 7.21
N GLU A 158 0.08 4.95 6.79
CA GLU A 158 0.12 6.29 7.36
C GLU A 158 -0.83 7.25 6.62
N GLY A 159 -1.86 7.71 7.33
CA GLY A 159 -2.73 8.79 6.88
C GLY A 159 -2.38 10.15 7.48
N GLN A 160 -2.71 11.24 6.76
CA GLN A 160 -2.58 12.59 7.30
C GLN A 160 -3.85 13.04 8.04
N GLY A 161 -3.77 13.16 9.37
CA GLY A 161 -4.81 13.73 10.23
C GLY A 161 -4.87 15.26 10.23
N LYS A 162 -5.75 15.84 11.06
CA LYS A 162 -5.89 17.30 11.21
C LYS A 162 -4.59 17.93 11.74
N LYS A 163 -4.19 19.07 11.18
CA LYS A 163 -2.90 19.78 11.46
C LYS A 163 -1.67 18.93 11.09
N GLU A 164 -1.73 18.24 9.94
CA GLU A 164 -0.59 17.47 9.37
C GLU A 164 0.00 16.45 10.34
N ARG A 165 -0.87 15.81 11.14
CA ARG A 165 -0.43 14.79 12.07
C ARG A 165 -0.53 13.43 11.40
N ASN A 166 0.60 12.77 11.21
CA ASN A 166 0.62 11.40 10.71
C ASN A 166 -0.07 10.46 11.72
N LEU A 167 -1.01 9.68 11.21
CA LEU A 167 -1.74 8.64 11.92
C LEU A 167 -1.42 7.32 11.24
N LEU A 168 -0.90 6.37 11.99
CA LEU A 168 -0.93 4.97 11.60
C LEU A 168 -2.34 4.44 11.84
N ILE A 169 -2.96 3.90 10.80
CA ILE A 169 -4.23 3.19 10.88
C ILE A 169 -3.95 1.74 10.53
N LEU A 170 -4.21 0.86 11.48
CA LEU A 170 -4.19 -0.58 11.28
C LEU A 170 -5.61 -1.05 11.02
N ASN A 171 -5.79 -1.87 10.01
CA ASN A 171 -7.08 -2.45 9.65
C ASN A 171 -6.91 -3.91 9.24
N TRP A 172 -8.00 -4.66 9.31
CA TRP A 172 -8.10 -5.95 8.69
C TRP A 172 -9.26 -5.96 7.70
N HIS A 173 -9.24 -6.91 6.78
CA HIS A 173 -10.31 -7.09 5.81
C HIS A 173 -10.43 -8.54 5.43
N VAL A 174 -11.55 -8.86 4.80
CA VAL A 174 -11.84 -10.22 4.40
C VAL A 174 -11.56 -10.42 2.92
N MET A 175 -10.79 -11.45 2.60
CA MET A 175 -10.38 -11.73 1.23
C MET A 175 -11.59 -12.16 0.40
N GLY A 176 -11.76 -11.56 -0.77
CA GLY A 176 -12.85 -11.92 -1.70
C GLY A 176 -14.23 -11.36 -1.33
N ALA A 177 -14.36 -10.58 -0.25
CA ALA A 177 -15.61 -9.88 0.04
C ALA A 177 -15.94 -8.85 -1.06
N GLN A 178 -17.09 -9.03 -1.72
CA GLN A 178 -17.61 -8.10 -2.73
C GLN A 178 -18.72 -7.24 -2.12
N SER A 179 -18.39 -6.00 -1.76
CA SER A 179 -19.37 -4.98 -1.32
C SER A 179 -19.06 -3.62 -1.95
N ASN A 180 -20.07 -2.88 -2.39
CA ASN A 180 -19.86 -1.56 -3.01
C ASN A 180 -19.27 -0.52 -2.02
N SER A 181 -19.32 -0.79 -0.72
CA SER A 181 -18.77 0.09 0.33
C SER A 181 -17.43 -0.44 0.81
N VAL A 182 -16.37 0.37 0.69
CA VAL A 182 -15.02 0.04 1.18
C VAL A 182 -15.02 -0.17 2.70
N LEU A 183 -15.88 0.55 3.42
CA LEU A 183 -16.03 0.43 4.88
C LEU A 183 -16.56 -0.94 5.27
N PHE A 184 -17.40 -1.57 4.44
CA PHE A 184 -17.89 -2.92 4.68
C PHE A 184 -16.90 -4.05 4.38
N ARG A 185 -15.77 -3.72 3.76
CA ARG A 185 -14.70 -4.67 3.53
C ARG A 185 -13.60 -4.52 4.56
N LYS A 186 -13.46 -3.36 5.20
CA LYS A 186 -12.26 -2.97 5.97
C LYS A 186 -12.62 -2.48 7.35
N PHE A 187 -12.06 -3.17 8.33
CA PHE A 187 -12.38 -2.98 9.72
C PHE A 187 -11.17 -2.45 10.49
N PRO A 188 -11.30 -1.32 11.20
CA PRO A 188 -10.16 -0.74 11.89
C PRO A 188 -9.78 -1.62 13.08
N ILE A 189 -8.50 -1.83 13.30
CA ILE A 189 -7.94 -2.48 14.50
C ILE A 189 -7.54 -1.40 15.50
N ALA A 190 -6.69 -0.48 15.05
CA ALA A 190 -6.09 0.54 15.90
C ALA A 190 -5.79 1.81 15.09
N VAL A 191 -5.88 2.95 15.76
CA VAL A 191 -5.46 4.26 15.22
C VAL A 191 -4.48 4.86 16.20
N ILE A 192 -3.25 5.14 15.75
CA ILE A 192 -2.16 5.64 16.57
C ILE A 192 -1.48 6.80 15.86
N ARG A 193 -1.02 7.81 16.61
CA ARG A 193 -0.19 8.86 16.03
C ARG A 193 1.21 8.32 15.80
N SER A 194 1.79 8.48 14.61
CA SER A 194 3.16 7.97 14.35
C SER A 194 4.18 8.53 15.35
N ALA A 195 4.01 9.78 15.80
CA ALA A 195 4.84 10.41 16.84
C ALA A 195 4.70 9.80 18.27
N ASN A 196 3.74 8.90 18.47
CA ASN A 196 3.55 8.17 19.73
C ASN A 196 4.15 6.76 19.68
N LEU A 197 4.67 6.30 18.54
CA LEU A 197 5.30 4.99 18.43
C LEU A 197 6.57 4.95 19.30
N ALA A 198 6.68 3.92 20.14
CA ALA A 198 7.79 3.65 21.03
C ALA A 198 8.76 2.66 20.38
N TYR A 199 10.04 3.00 20.46
CA TYR A 199 11.14 2.21 19.91
C TYR A 199 12.11 1.84 21.02
N SER A 200 12.65 0.63 20.95
CA SER A 200 13.74 0.17 21.81
C SER A 200 15.05 0.88 21.45
N SER A 201 16.07 0.71 22.29
CA SER A 201 17.43 1.15 21.98
C SER A 201 18.06 0.45 20.78
N SER A 202 17.57 -0.74 20.40
CA SER A 202 17.95 -1.45 19.16
C SER A 202 17.18 -0.99 17.91
N GLY A 203 16.21 -0.08 18.06
CA GLY A 203 15.36 0.39 16.96
C GLY A 203 14.13 -0.48 16.68
N LYS A 204 13.84 -1.50 17.50
CA LYS A 204 12.62 -2.32 17.41
C LYS A 204 11.40 -1.49 17.82
N CYS A 205 10.33 -1.50 17.03
CA CYS A 205 9.10 -0.77 17.35
C CYS A 205 8.24 -1.54 18.36
N LEU A 206 8.44 -1.23 19.65
CA LEU A 206 7.76 -1.87 20.78
C LEU A 206 6.24 -1.69 20.72
N THR A 207 5.77 -0.55 20.18
CA THR A 207 4.33 -0.32 20.02
C THR A 207 3.72 -1.31 19.03
N MET A 208 4.39 -1.53 17.88
CA MET A 208 3.90 -2.44 16.85
C MET A 208 3.90 -3.89 17.33
N GLU A 209 4.95 -4.33 18.01
CA GLU A 209 5.02 -5.65 18.62
C GLU A 209 3.86 -5.92 19.60
N ALA A 210 3.51 -4.95 20.45
CA ALA A 210 2.40 -5.09 21.39
C ALA A 210 1.04 -5.19 20.66
N LEU A 211 0.85 -4.41 19.59
CA LEU A 211 -0.36 -4.49 18.76
C LEU A 211 -0.45 -5.83 18.03
N GLN A 212 0.65 -6.30 17.45
CA GLN A 212 0.72 -7.61 16.79
C GLN A 212 0.38 -8.73 17.76
N THR A 213 0.94 -8.69 18.97
CA THR A 213 0.65 -9.69 20.00
C THR A 213 -0.85 -9.76 20.30
N ALA A 214 -1.52 -8.62 20.44
CA ALA A 214 -2.96 -8.59 20.66
C ALA A 214 -3.77 -9.08 19.44
N VAL A 215 -3.35 -8.73 18.22
CA VAL A 215 -3.99 -9.22 16.99
C VAL A 215 -3.84 -10.73 16.83
N VAL A 216 -2.63 -11.26 17.06
CA VAL A 216 -2.32 -12.69 17.00
C VAL A 216 -3.11 -13.46 18.05
N GLN A 217 -3.15 -13.00 19.30
CA GLN A 217 -3.97 -13.62 20.35
C GLN A 217 -5.45 -13.62 19.98
N SER A 218 -5.94 -12.51 19.42
CA SER A 218 -7.31 -12.41 18.92
C SER A 218 -7.57 -13.43 17.81
N LEU A 219 -6.70 -13.53 16.81
CA LEU A 219 -6.89 -14.45 15.68
C LEU A 219 -6.79 -15.92 16.13
N ALA A 220 -5.84 -16.26 16.99
CA ALA A 220 -5.71 -17.60 17.56
C ALA A 220 -6.98 -18.05 18.30
N ALA A 221 -7.64 -17.13 19.03
CA ALA A 221 -8.88 -17.43 19.74
C ALA A 221 -10.05 -17.80 18.81
N VAL A 222 -10.01 -17.34 17.55
CA VAL A 222 -11.06 -17.60 16.54
C VAL A 222 -10.57 -18.47 15.38
N ALA A 223 -9.40 -19.09 15.51
CA ALA A 223 -8.85 -19.98 14.50
C ALA A 223 -9.41 -21.42 14.59
N HIS A 224 -10.12 -21.77 15.68
CA HIS A 224 -10.71 -23.09 15.87
C HIS A 224 -12.24 -23.00 16.04
N PRO A 225 -13.03 -23.88 15.41
CA PRO A 225 -14.50 -23.84 15.49
C PRO A 225 -15.02 -23.85 16.93
N SER A 226 -14.43 -24.68 17.79
CA SER A 226 -14.81 -24.85 19.20
C SER A 226 -14.59 -23.60 20.07
N THR A 227 -13.70 -22.69 19.67
CA THR A 227 -13.37 -21.48 20.43
C THR A 227 -13.79 -20.19 19.74
N ALA A 228 -14.12 -20.26 18.44
CA ALA A 228 -14.42 -19.08 17.64
C ALA A 228 -15.65 -18.34 18.17
N GLY A 229 -16.71 -19.06 18.52
CA GLY A 229 -17.97 -18.45 18.93
C GLY A 229 -18.58 -17.61 17.80
N ILE A 230 -18.33 -18.02 16.56
CA ILE A 230 -18.90 -17.43 15.35
C ILE A 230 -19.94 -18.42 14.83
N ARG A 231 -21.03 -17.91 14.27
CA ARG A 231 -22.15 -18.72 13.79
C ARG A 231 -21.69 -19.78 12.78
N GLY A 232 -22.21 -21.00 12.90
CA GLY A 232 -22.02 -22.07 11.91
C GLY A 232 -20.59 -22.65 11.85
N ASP A 233 -19.91 -22.78 13.00
CA ASP A 233 -18.54 -23.31 13.10
C ASP A 233 -17.50 -22.50 12.31
N ALA A 234 -17.81 -21.24 12.02
CA ALA A 234 -16.92 -20.34 11.29
C ALA A 234 -15.68 -19.97 12.09
N THR A 235 -14.55 -19.80 11.39
CA THR A 235 -13.26 -19.42 11.95
C THR A 235 -12.67 -18.26 11.18
N LEU A 236 -11.82 -17.44 11.80
CA LEU A 236 -11.01 -16.44 11.09
C LEU A 236 -9.59 -16.97 10.95
N GLN A 237 -9.12 -17.02 9.71
CA GLN A 237 -7.77 -17.48 9.39
C GLN A 237 -6.96 -16.33 8.81
N TYR A 238 -5.77 -16.08 9.35
CA TYR A 238 -4.85 -15.15 8.71
C TYR A 238 -4.43 -15.72 7.35
N CYS A 239 -4.55 -14.94 6.28
CA CYS A 239 -4.20 -15.38 4.93
C CYS A 239 -3.11 -14.54 4.30
N ALA A 240 -3.05 -13.23 4.58
CA ALA A 240 -1.99 -12.38 4.06
C ALA A 240 -1.81 -11.09 4.86
N GLY A 241 -0.58 -10.60 4.89
CA GLY A 241 -0.29 -9.21 5.26
C GLY A 241 0.05 -8.40 4.02
N LYS A 242 -0.48 -7.19 3.93
CA LYS A 242 -0.22 -6.27 2.83
C LYS A 242 0.02 -4.85 3.33
N GLY A 243 0.56 -4.02 2.47
CA GLY A 243 0.91 -2.62 2.76
C GLY A 243 2.24 -2.24 2.15
N ASP A 244 2.57 -0.96 2.27
CA ASP A 244 3.83 -0.45 1.76
C ASP A 244 5.04 -1.05 2.52
N TRP A 245 6.23 -0.87 1.96
CA TRP A 245 7.44 -1.46 2.54
C TRP A 245 7.82 -0.86 3.89
N LYS A 246 7.42 0.38 4.18
CA LYS A 246 7.72 1.04 5.46
C LYS A 246 6.87 0.42 6.56
N PHE A 247 5.58 0.22 6.28
CA PHE A 247 4.68 -0.50 7.16
C PHE A 247 5.22 -1.91 7.42
N LYS A 248 5.59 -2.66 6.39
CA LYS A 248 6.13 -4.02 6.57
C LYS A 248 7.41 -4.06 7.37
N LYS A 249 8.34 -3.15 7.13
CA LYS A 249 9.56 -3.03 7.93
C LYS A 249 9.23 -2.94 9.43
N GLU A 250 8.29 -2.06 9.79
CA GLU A 250 7.89 -1.85 11.18
C GLU A 250 7.00 -2.99 11.72
N TRP A 251 6.11 -3.52 10.89
CA TRP A 251 5.13 -4.56 11.24
C TRP A 251 5.72 -5.96 11.31
N LEU A 252 6.76 -6.27 10.56
CA LEU A 252 7.42 -7.58 10.60
C LEU A 252 8.81 -7.50 11.22
N CYS A 253 9.23 -6.29 11.63
CA CYS A 253 10.59 -6.00 12.09
C CYS A 253 11.63 -6.52 11.08
N GLU A 254 11.39 -6.32 9.78
CA GLU A 254 12.26 -6.83 8.71
C GLU A 254 13.67 -6.24 8.84
N LYS A 255 14.69 -7.10 8.76
CA LYS A 255 16.10 -6.70 8.78
C LYS A 255 16.55 -6.12 7.43
N LYS A 256 15.94 -6.57 6.34
CA LYS A 256 16.16 -6.11 4.96
C LYS A 256 15.00 -5.21 4.54
N ASP A 257 15.32 -4.08 3.92
CA ASP A 257 14.35 -3.17 3.31
C ASP A 257 15.01 -2.26 2.26
N TYR A 258 14.20 -1.46 1.54
CA TYR A 258 14.64 -0.59 0.45
C TYR A 258 15.61 0.55 0.84
N SER A 259 15.86 0.78 2.13
CA SER A 259 16.87 1.72 2.62
C SER A 259 18.25 1.09 2.83
N HIS A 260 18.36 -0.23 2.74
CA HIS A 260 19.61 -0.99 2.85
C HIS A 260 20.11 -1.46 1.48
N LEU A 261 21.41 -1.75 1.38
CA LEU A 261 21.99 -2.37 0.19
C LEU A 261 21.34 -3.75 -0.07
N ALA A 262 21.10 -4.51 1.00
CA ALA A 262 20.31 -5.73 1.00
C ALA A 262 18.82 -5.41 1.18
N PHE A 263 18.10 -5.22 0.07
CA PHE A 263 16.72 -4.76 0.11
C PHE A 263 15.67 -5.85 -0.12
N CYS A 264 16.00 -6.91 -0.85
CA CYS A 264 15.02 -7.96 -1.13
C CYS A 264 14.92 -8.93 0.05
N ARG A 265 13.70 -9.12 0.57
CA ARG A 265 13.42 -10.07 1.65
C ARG A 265 13.45 -11.54 1.20
N ARG A 266 13.16 -11.82 -0.07
CA ARG A 266 13.05 -13.19 -0.60
C ARG A 266 14.38 -13.81 -1.01
N CYS A 267 15.29 -13.00 -1.53
CA CYS A 267 16.57 -13.48 -2.05
C CYS A 267 17.76 -12.77 -1.41
N LYS A 268 18.96 -13.07 -1.90
CA LYS A 268 20.23 -12.48 -1.42
C LYS A 268 20.62 -11.19 -2.15
N CYS A 269 19.79 -10.75 -3.08
CA CYS A 269 19.98 -9.53 -3.85
C CYS A 269 20.44 -8.33 -2.98
N GLY A 270 21.65 -7.84 -3.27
CA GLY A 270 22.28 -6.71 -2.60
C GLY A 270 23.01 -7.02 -1.28
N GLN A 271 23.26 -8.30 -0.94
CA GLN A 271 24.05 -8.65 0.25
C GLN A 271 25.58 -8.71 0.01
N GLY A 272 26.04 -8.73 -1.23
CA GLY A 272 27.46 -8.74 -1.59
C GLY A 272 27.81 -7.93 -2.85
N PRO A 273 29.10 -7.65 -3.08
CA PRO A 273 29.58 -6.95 -4.28
C PRO A 273 29.25 -7.69 -5.58
N ASP A 274 29.19 -9.03 -5.54
CA ASP A 274 28.87 -9.89 -6.69
C ASP A 274 27.35 -10.18 -6.81
N GLU A 275 26.56 -9.81 -5.80
CA GLU A 275 25.11 -10.08 -5.76
C GLU A 275 24.32 -8.87 -6.27
N HIS A 276 24.52 -8.55 -7.55
CA HIS A 276 23.89 -7.42 -8.19
C HIS A 276 22.40 -7.65 -8.44
N TRP A 277 21.57 -6.72 -7.98
CA TRP A 277 20.13 -6.72 -8.19
C TRP A 277 19.68 -6.48 -9.64
N LEU A 278 20.63 -6.07 -10.50
CA LEU A 278 20.45 -5.88 -11.94
C LEU A 278 20.45 -7.19 -12.72
N ASP A 279 20.89 -8.28 -12.09
CA ASP A 279 20.83 -9.59 -12.68
C ASP A 279 19.39 -10.10 -12.64
N SER A 280 18.59 -9.72 -13.61
CA SER A 280 17.23 -10.26 -13.82
C SER A 280 17.23 -11.43 -14.81
N LEU A 281 18.39 -11.74 -15.40
CA LEU A 281 18.54 -12.62 -16.55
C LEU A 281 19.19 -13.96 -16.20
N HIS A 282 20.01 -14.06 -15.15
CA HIS A 282 20.43 -15.34 -14.59
C HIS A 282 19.36 -15.85 -13.63
N LEU A 283 18.29 -16.42 -14.21
CA LEU A 283 17.09 -17.04 -13.60
C LEU A 283 17.32 -18.01 -12.41
N SER A 284 18.54 -18.14 -11.90
CA SER A 284 18.95 -18.84 -10.69
C SER A 284 18.29 -18.34 -9.38
N PHE A 285 17.52 -17.26 -9.44
CA PHE A 285 16.90 -16.70 -8.25
C PHE A 285 15.85 -17.64 -7.71
N ASN A 286 15.99 -18.01 -6.44
CA ASN A 286 14.92 -18.51 -5.60
C ASN A 286 14.61 -20.02 -5.71
N LYS A 287 15.62 -20.88 -5.52
CA LYS A 287 15.33 -22.24 -5.04
C LYS A 287 14.40 -22.13 -3.81
N PRO A 288 13.26 -22.88 -3.77
CA PRO A 288 12.26 -22.71 -2.71
C PRO A 288 12.85 -22.75 -1.29
N GLU A 289 13.86 -23.59 -1.08
CA GLU A 289 14.54 -23.75 0.22
C GLU A 289 15.34 -22.50 0.59
N GLU A 290 16.03 -21.90 -0.37
CA GLU A 290 16.79 -20.65 -0.16
C GLU A 290 15.87 -19.45 0.09
N VAL A 291 14.71 -19.41 -0.58
CA VAL A 291 13.68 -18.39 -0.32
C VAL A 291 13.16 -18.53 1.09
N SER A 292 12.76 -19.73 1.49
CA SER A 292 12.24 -19.99 2.83
C SER A 292 13.28 -19.61 3.89
N ALA A 293 14.53 -20.02 3.72
CA ALA A 293 15.62 -19.67 4.63
C ALA A 293 15.84 -18.15 4.71
N ASN A 294 15.86 -17.44 3.58
CA ASN A 294 16.01 -15.98 3.55
C ASN A 294 14.85 -15.27 4.24
N LEU A 295 13.61 -15.69 3.95
CA LEU A 295 12.41 -15.11 4.55
C LEU A 295 12.39 -15.32 6.06
N HIS A 296 12.71 -16.53 6.54
CA HIS A 296 12.82 -16.80 7.97
C HIS A 296 13.95 -16.00 8.63
N ALA A 297 15.11 -15.87 8.00
CA ALA A 297 16.22 -15.09 8.55
C ALA A 297 15.93 -13.58 8.60
N ASN A 298 15.06 -13.09 7.72
CA ASN A 298 14.74 -11.67 7.58
C ASN A 298 13.92 -11.09 8.74
N VAL A 299 13.18 -11.93 9.46
CA VAL A 299 12.34 -11.50 10.59
C VAL A 299 12.82 -12.14 11.90
N PRO A 300 12.64 -11.47 13.06
CA PRO A 300 13.03 -12.03 14.35
C PRO A 300 12.30 -13.35 14.68
N ASP A 301 12.94 -14.22 15.47
CA ASP A 301 12.33 -15.48 15.94
C ASP A 301 11.23 -15.24 16.98
N ASP A 302 11.30 -14.12 17.70
CA ASP A 302 10.30 -13.69 18.69
C ASP A 302 9.11 -12.93 18.07
N LEU A 303 9.06 -12.79 16.73
CA LEU A 303 7.96 -12.10 16.04
C LEU A 303 6.60 -12.72 16.44
N PRO A 304 5.64 -11.94 16.97
CA PRO A 304 4.37 -12.48 17.44
C PRO A 304 3.62 -13.34 16.42
N PHE A 305 3.67 -12.99 15.13
CA PHE A 305 3.02 -13.73 14.06
C PHE A 305 3.48 -15.20 13.93
N ARG A 306 4.71 -15.53 14.31
CA ARG A 306 5.20 -16.92 14.33
C ARG A 306 4.43 -17.83 15.28
N ARG A 307 3.63 -17.26 16.20
CA ARG A 307 2.75 -18.02 17.11
C ARG A 307 1.44 -18.46 16.45
N LEU A 308 1.09 -17.92 15.28
CA LEU A 308 -0.02 -18.42 14.48
C LEU A 308 0.46 -19.66 13.72
N GLN A 309 -0.17 -20.81 13.97
CA GLN A 309 0.22 -22.09 13.39
C GLN A 309 0.25 -22.08 11.85
N SER A 310 -0.65 -21.30 11.23
CA SER A 310 -0.77 -21.19 9.78
C SER A 310 0.07 -20.07 9.16
N TRP A 311 0.78 -19.26 9.97
CA TRP A 311 1.54 -18.14 9.44
C TRP A 311 2.86 -18.58 8.80
N HIS A 312 3.10 -18.10 7.59
CA HIS A 312 4.36 -18.22 6.89
C HIS A 312 4.72 -16.87 6.29
N MET A 313 6.00 -16.51 6.29
CA MET A 313 6.46 -15.21 5.79
C MET A 313 6.13 -14.99 4.30
N ASP A 314 5.93 -16.05 3.53
CA ASP A 314 5.50 -15.95 2.13
C ASP A 314 4.03 -15.48 1.97
N MET A 315 3.24 -15.48 3.05
CA MET A 315 1.89 -14.90 3.07
C MET A 315 1.92 -13.37 3.06
N GLU A 316 3.08 -12.77 3.37
CA GLU A 316 3.28 -11.34 3.30
C GLU A 316 3.45 -10.94 1.82
N ALA A 317 2.43 -10.32 1.23
CA ALA A 317 2.35 -10.04 -0.19
C ALA A 317 2.79 -8.62 -0.51
N CYS A 318 3.63 -8.42 -1.53
CA CYS A 318 4.03 -7.08 -1.94
C CYS A 318 2.82 -6.26 -2.37
N ASP A 319 2.81 -4.97 -2.03
CA ASP A 319 1.79 -4.08 -2.55
C ASP A 319 2.04 -3.79 -4.03
N LEU A 320 1.17 -4.33 -4.88
CA LEU A 320 1.26 -4.17 -6.33
C LEU A 320 1.13 -2.69 -6.76
N LEU A 321 0.36 -1.87 -6.05
CA LEU A 321 0.28 -0.43 -6.31
C LEU A 321 1.65 0.22 -6.19
N HIS A 322 2.30 0.05 -5.04
CA HIS A 322 3.59 0.66 -4.79
C HIS A 322 4.73 0.07 -5.62
N VAL A 323 4.74 -1.25 -5.81
CA VAL A 323 5.82 -1.96 -6.50
C VAL A 323 5.74 -1.78 -8.02
N LEU A 324 4.55 -1.91 -8.61
CA LEU A 324 4.34 -1.77 -10.05
C LEU A 324 3.97 -0.34 -10.43
N TRP A 325 2.78 0.13 -10.06
CA TRP A 325 2.18 1.35 -10.62
C TRP A 325 2.82 2.66 -10.16
N LEU A 326 3.28 2.72 -8.91
CA LEU A 326 4.09 3.83 -8.36
C LEU A 326 5.59 3.53 -8.38
N GLY A 327 5.99 2.37 -8.90
CA GLY A 327 7.36 1.91 -9.02
C GLY A 327 7.74 1.67 -10.47
N ALA A 328 7.89 0.40 -10.84
CA ALA A 328 8.39 -0.01 -12.15
C ALA A 328 7.66 0.64 -13.34
N ALA A 329 6.33 0.65 -13.33
CA ALA A 329 5.52 1.24 -14.40
C ALA A 329 5.64 2.77 -14.42
N LYS A 330 5.77 3.43 -13.26
CA LYS A 330 6.04 4.87 -13.17
C LYS A 330 7.36 5.22 -13.85
N ASP A 331 8.44 4.51 -13.54
CA ASP A 331 9.73 4.71 -14.19
C ASP A 331 9.61 4.47 -15.71
N SER A 332 8.92 3.40 -16.09
CA SER A 332 8.76 3.01 -17.50
C SER A 332 7.95 4.02 -18.30
N ILE A 333 6.83 4.53 -17.77
CA ILE A 333 5.94 5.40 -18.55
C ILE A 333 6.52 6.81 -18.74
N GLY A 334 7.20 7.36 -17.73
CA GLY A 334 8.03 8.56 -17.91
C GLY A 334 9.07 8.30 -19.01
N SER A 335 9.70 7.12 -18.93
CA SER A 335 10.60 6.54 -19.93
C SER A 335 9.95 6.04 -21.23
N VAL A 336 8.65 6.21 -21.46
CA VAL A 336 8.02 6.04 -22.78
C VAL A 336 7.60 7.39 -23.37
N LEU A 337 7.12 8.31 -22.54
CA LEU A 337 6.66 9.63 -22.97
C LEU A 337 7.75 10.47 -23.67
N LEU A 338 8.96 10.57 -23.11
CA LEU A 338 10.03 11.29 -23.85
C LEU A 338 10.48 10.60 -25.16
N GLU A 339 10.44 9.27 -25.30
CA GLU A 339 10.81 8.56 -26.53
C GLU A 339 9.78 8.92 -27.59
N ILE A 340 8.49 8.90 -27.22
CA ILE A 340 7.40 9.28 -28.11
C ILE A 340 7.63 10.69 -28.66
N ILE A 341 7.86 11.69 -27.79
CA ILE A 341 8.05 13.07 -28.27
C ILE A 341 9.41 13.29 -28.97
N THR A 342 10.43 12.46 -28.71
CA THR A 342 11.73 12.55 -29.38
C THR A 342 11.71 11.90 -30.77
N PHE A 343 11.09 10.73 -30.91
CA PHE A 343 11.22 9.89 -32.11
C PHE A 343 9.97 9.84 -32.98
N ASP A 344 8.77 10.07 -32.44
CA ASP A 344 7.55 10.03 -33.24
C ASP A 344 7.43 11.28 -34.14
N PRO A 345 7.30 11.14 -35.47
CA PRO A 345 7.23 12.26 -36.40
C PRO A 345 6.13 13.28 -36.08
N ARG A 346 5.05 12.85 -35.43
CA ARG A 346 3.93 13.73 -35.06
C ARG A 346 4.33 14.87 -34.14
N PHE A 347 5.40 14.71 -33.35
CA PHE A 347 5.84 15.72 -32.39
C PHE A 347 7.10 16.48 -32.82
N GLN A 348 7.73 16.12 -33.95
CA GLN A 348 8.97 16.74 -34.43
C GLN A 348 8.83 18.24 -34.74
N ALA A 349 7.63 18.70 -35.06
CA ALA A 349 7.34 20.12 -35.30
C ALA A 349 7.18 20.94 -34.00
N SER A 350 7.21 20.31 -32.83
CA SER A 350 7.04 21.01 -31.56
C SER A 350 8.27 21.85 -31.22
N VAL A 351 8.04 23.10 -30.81
CA VAL A 351 9.11 24.05 -30.45
C VAL A 351 9.88 23.64 -29.19
N SER A 352 9.24 22.88 -28.30
CA SER A 352 9.85 22.41 -27.04
C SER A 352 9.25 21.08 -26.58
N TYR A 353 9.93 20.44 -25.62
CA TYR A 353 9.46 19.23 -24.96
C TYR A 353 8.14 19.43 -24.22
N ASP A 354 7.95 20.56 -23.53
CA ASP A 354 6.69 20.84 -22.82
C ASP A 354 5.52 21.08 -23.78
N THR A 355 5.77 21.70 -24.94
CA THR A 355 4.74 21.84 -25.99
C THR A 355 4.33 20.46 -26.52
N ALA A 356 5.31 19.58 -26.79
CA ALA A 356 5.02 18.21 -27.23
C ALA A 356 4.27 17.39 -26.15
N LEU A 357 4.68 17.50 -24.88
CA LEU A 357 4.01 16.85 -23.76
C LEU A 357 2.57 17.36 -23.55
N SER A 358 2.32 18.65 -23.77
CA SER A 358 0.97 19.23 -23.74
C SER A 358 0.09 18.65 -24.85
N GLN A 359 0.63 18.46 -26.07
CA GLN A 359 -0.08 17.77 -27.15
C GLN A 359 -0.38 16.31 -26.79
N VAL A 360 0.58 15.60 -26.18
CA VAL A 360 0.37 14.25 -25.66
C VAL A 360 -0.75 14.23 -24.61
N ALA A 361 -0.79 15.20 -23.69
CA ALA A 361 -1.85 15.28 -22.68
C ALA A 361 -3.24 15.40 -23.32
N THR A 362 -3.39 16.21 -24.38
CA THR A 362 -4.64 16.30 -25.16
C THR A 362 -5.03 14.94 -25.75
N LEU A 363 -4.08 14.24 -26.38
CA LEU A 363 -4.33 12.91 -26.96
C LEU A 363 -4.73 11.88 -25.90
N VAL A 364 -4.16 11.97 -24.69
CA VAL A 364 -4.54 11.12 -23.55
C VAL A 364 -5.96 11.45 -23.08
N GLN A 365 -6.34 12.72 -23.03
CA GLN A 365 -7.70 13.13 -22.65
C GLN A 365 -8.75 12.70 -23.69
N ASP A 366 -8.42 12.75 -24.97
CA ASP A 366 -9.28 12.25 -26.04
C ASP A 366 -9.45 10.73 -25.93
N PHE A 367 -8.36 10.00 -25.66
CA PHE A 367 -8.40 8.59 -25.32
C PHE A 367 -9.29 8.32 -24.09
N CYS A 368 -9.11 9.07 -23.00
CA CYS A 368 -9.98 8.93 -21.82
C CYS A 368 -11.46 9.11 -22.19
N SER A 369 -11.78 10.14 -22.98
CA SER A 369 -13.16 10.41 -23.42
C SER A 369 -13.73 9.27 -24.27
N GLN A 370 -12.95 8.75 -25.23
CA GLN A 370 -13.33 7.64 -26.09
C GLN A 370 -13.67 6.38 -25.29
N TYR A 371 -12.98 6.16 -24.18
CA TYR A 371 -13.10 4.96 -23.35
C TYR A 371 -13.90 5.17 -22.06
N GLY A 372 -14.61 6.30 -21.92
CA GLY A 372 -15.48 6.59 -20.78
C GLY A 372 -14.74 6.83 -19.46
N LEU A 373 -13.48 7.26 -19.52
CA LEU A 373 -12.66 7.64 -18.38
C LEU A 373 -12.71 9.15 -18.15
N ASP A 374 -12.50 9.58 -16.90
CA ASP A 374 -12.43 10.99 -16.55
C ASP A 374 -11.20 11.66 -17.18
N ARG A 375 -11.41 12.76 -17.93
CA ARG A 375 -10.32 13.53 -18.56
C ARG A 375 -9.35 14.12 -17.55
N SER A 376 -9.78 14.38 -16.31
CA SER A 376 -8.95 14.92 -15.23
C SER A 376 -7.97 13.92 -14.62
N ILE A 377 -7.99 12.65 -15.04
CA ILE A 377 -6.99 11.67 -14.59
C ILE A 377 -5.58 12.13 -14.98
N VAL A 378 -5.43 12.76 -16.15
CA VAL A 378 -4.20 13.36 -16.66
C VAL A 378 -4.53 14.78 -17.15
N GLU A 379 -4.53 15.73 -16.22
CA GLU A 379 -4.80 17.15 -16.52
C GLU A 379 -3.67 17.80 -17.33
N GLU A 380 -2.42 17.52 -16.95
CA GLU A 380 -1.25 18.16 -17.53
C GLU A 380 -0.05 17.20 -17.59
N LEU A 381 0.79 17.38 -18.60
CA LEU A 381 2.10 16.75 -18.73
C LEU A 381 3.14 17.83 -19.05
N SER A 382 4.25 17.79 -18.32
CA SER A 382 5.40 18.68 -18.50
C SER A 382 6.66 17.98 -18.01
N LEU A 383 7.83 18.48 -18.37
CA LEU A 383 9.11 17.98 -17.86
C LEU A 383 9.15 18.01 -16.34
N GLN A 384 8.62 19.08 -15.72
CA GLN A 384 8.52 19.20 -14.27
C GLN A 384 7.64 18.08 -13.66
N LYS A 385 6.49 17.75 -14.28
CA LYS A 385 5.64 16.65 -13.82
C LYS A 385 6.30 15.29 -14.00
N LEU A 386 7.20 15.18 -14.97
CA LEU A 386 8.02 14.01 -15.18
C LEU A 386 9.32 14.02 -14.34
N HIS A 387 9.50 14.98 -13.43
CA HIS A 387 10.69 15.13 -12.60
C HIS A 387 11.99 15.24 -13.41
N VAL A 388 11.95 15.98 -14.53
CA VAL A 388 13.10 16.29 -15.38
C VAL A 388 13.38 17.78 -15.28
N ASP A 389 14.47 18.14 -14.59
CA ASP A 389 14.97 19.52 -14.56
C ASP A 389 15.99 19.74 -15.70
N SER A 390 16.76 18.69 -16.03
CA SER A 390 17.67 18.65 -17.17
C SER A 390 17.58 17.32 -17.92
N ILE A 391 17.20 17.39 -19.19
CA ILE A 391 17.10 16.24 -20.10
C ILE A 391 18.43 15.47 -20.21
N GLN A 392 19.56 16.15 -20.01
CA GLN A 392 20.89 15.56 -20.12
C GLN A 392 21.32 14.74 -18.90
N TYR A 393 20.63 14.89 -17.77
CA TYR A 393 21.08 14.30 -16.49
C TYR A 393 19.98 13.52 -15.75
N ASP A 394 18.72 13.86 -16.00
CA ASP A 394 17.60 13.34 -15.23
C ASP A 394 16.88 12.19 -15.93
N TYR A 395 16.46 11.24 -15.11
CA TYR A 395 15.67 10.10 -15.54
C TYR A 395 14.19 10.42 -15.36
N PRO A 396 13.39 10.47 -16.44
CA PRO A 396 11.98 10.82 -16.37
C PRO A 396 11.18 9.79 -15.57
N LEU A 397 10.24 10.32 -14.81
CA LEU A 397 9.30 9.56 -14.01
C LEU A 397 7.88 9.83 -14.48
N GLY A 398 7.00 8.84 -14.41
CA GLY A 398 5.57 9.07 -14.56
C GLY A 398 5.00 9.96 -13.44
N LEU A 399 3.68 10.11 -13.44
CA LEU A 399 2.96 10.93 -12.48
C LEU A 399 3.00 10.34 -11.05
N SER A 400 2.70 11.19 -10.07
CA SER A 400 2.70 10.81 -8.65
C SER A 400 1.58 9.87 -8.25
N LYS A 401 0.48 9.83 -9.02
CA LYS A 401 -0.68 8.95 -8.78
C LYS A 401 -0.55 7.66 -9.58
N GLY A 402 -0.72 6.51 -8.93
CA GLY A 402 -0.60 5.21 -9.59
C GLY A 402 -1.61 5.02 -10.71
N PHE A 403 -2.87 5.47 -10.51
CA PHE A 403 -3.94 5.23 -11.49
C PHE A 403 -3.70 6.01 -12.78
N ALA A 404 -3.18 7.22 -12.66
CA ALA A 404 -2.76 8.02 -13.81
C ALA A 404 -1.65 7.33 -14.60
N ASN A 405 -0.67 6.71 -13.94
CA ASN A 405 0.36 5.91 -14.62
C ASN A 405 -0.23 4.70 -15.35
N LYS A 406 -1.22 4.01 -14.75
CA LYS A 406 -1.93 2.89 -15.40
C LYS A 406 -2.68 3.35 -16.66
N VAL A 407 -3.34 4.49 -16.62
CA VAL A 407 -4.01 5.09 -17.79
C VAL A 407 -3.00 5.49 -18.86
N LEU A 408 -1.90 6.16 -18.49
CA LEU A 408 -0.83 6.51 -19.43
C LEU A 408 -0.21 5.27 -20.09
N CYS A 409 0.03 4.18 -19.35
CA CYS A 409 0.51 2.93 -19.92
C CYS A 409 -0.51 2.32 -20.91
N SER A 410 -1.80 2.41 -20.59
CA SER A 410 -2.89 1.93 -21.46
C SER A 410 -2.96 2.74 -22.75
N TRP A 411 -2.89 4.07 -22.65
CA TRP A 411 -2.81 4.96 -23.79
C TRP A 411 -1.56 4.70 -24.62
N ALA A 412 -0.38 4.57 -24.01
CA ALA A 412 0.86 4.33 -24.74
C ALA A 412 0.83 2.99 -25.49
N ALA A 413 0.30 1.93 -24.89
CA ALA A 413 0.10 0.65 -25.56
C ALA A 413 -0.86 0.76 -26.77
N HIS A 414 -1.88 1.61 -26.68
CA HIS A 414 -2.81 1.87 -27.78
C HIS A 414 -2.18 2.73 -28.89
N PHE A 415 -1.54 3.84 -28.50
CA PHE A 415 -0.93 4.82 -29.39
C PHE A 415 0.23 4.24 -30.20
N LEU A 416 0.99 3.30 -29.61
CA LEU A 416 2.14 2.66 -30.24
C LEU A 416 1.81 1.34 -30.93
N ALA A 417 0.56 0.88 -30.93
CA ALA A 417 0.19 -0.45 -31.44
C ALA A 417 0.67 -0.70 -32.88
N ASP A 418 0.58 0.33 -33.73
CA ASP A 418 0.93 0.28 -35.15
C ASP A 418 2.18 1.11 -35.47
N THR A 419 3.05 1.35 -34.48
CA THR A 419 4.24 2.18 -34.72
C THR A 419 5.21 1.52 -35.70
N THR A 420 5.61 2.28 -36.72
CA THR A 420 6.64 1.87 -37.68
C THR A 420 8.03 2.36 -37.30
N VAL A 421 8.11 3.33 -36.37
CA VAL A 421 9.33 3.99 -35.89
C VAL A 421 10.21 2.97 -35.14
N PRO A 422 11.41 2.63 -35.65
CA PRO A 422 12.26 1.58 -35.08
C PRO A 422 12.55 1.74 -33.57
N GLU A 423 12.85 2.96 -33.14
CA GLU A 423 13.18 3.33 -31.75
C GLU A 423 12.01 3.09 -30.80
N LEU A 424 10.77 3.17 -31.30
CA LEU A 424 9.55 3.00 -30.50
C LEU A 424 9.03 1.57 -30.46
N ARG A 425 9.55 0.64 -31.27
CA ARG A 425 9.07 -0.76 -31.30
C ARG A 425 9.23 -1.46 -29.96
N ARG A 426 10.39 -1.29 -29.29
CA ARG A 426 10.64 -1.93 -27.99
C ARG A 426 9.75 -1.32 -26.89
N PRO A 427 9.66 0.02 -26.74
CA PRO A 427 8.64 0.65 -25.91
C PRO A 427 7.21 0.16 -26.16
N ALA A 428 6.82 -0.02 -27.43
CA ALA A 428 5.49 -0.49 -27.81
C ALA A 428 5.20 -1.90 -27.26
N VAL A 429 6.08 -2.86 -27.54
CA VAL A 429 5.93 -4.25 -27.05
C VAL A 429 5.97 -4.30 -25.52
N MET A 430 6.80 -3.48 -24.88
CA MET A 430 6.88 -3.41 -23.42
C MET A 430 5.57 -2.90 -22.80
N MET A 431 5.00 -1.82 -23.34
CA MET A 431 3.70 -1.30 -22.87
C MET A 431 2.56 -2.29 -23.16
N TRP A 432 2.58 -2.94 -24.33
CA TRP A 432 1.64 -4.03 -24.64
C TRP A 432 1.74 -5.19 -23.63
N ALA A 433 2.95 -5.63 -23.29
CA ALA A 433 3.17 -6.72 -22.34
C ALA A 433 2.67 -6.36 -20.94
N LEU A 434 2.99 -5.16 -20.45
CA LEU A 434 2.51 -4.65 -19.16
C LEU A 434 0.99 -4.53 -19.12
N MET A 435 0.36 -4.04 -20.19
CA MET A 435 -1.09 -3.88 -20.23
C MET A 435 -1.82 -5.20 -20.43
N SER A 436 -1.23 -6.15 -21.16
CA SER A 436 -1.73 -7.52 -21.26
C SER A 436 -1.63 -8.23 -19.91
N PHE A 437 -0.51 -8.06 -19.18
CA PHE A 437 -0.37 -8.53 -17.81
C PHE A 437 -1.50 -7.97 -16.93
N ASN A 438 -1.72 -6.66 -16.95
CA ASN A 438 -2.80 -6.05 -16.17
C ASN A 438 -4.19 -6.56 -16.59
N TYR A 439 -4.45 -6.70 -17.89
CA TYR A 439 -5.72 -7.25 -18.40
C TYR A 439 -5.99 -8.66 -17.85
N GLU A 440 -4.98 -9.51 -17.82
CA GLU A 440 -5.08 -10.85 -17.22
C GLU A 440 -5.33 -10.78 -15.71
N LEU A 441 -4.74 -9.83 -14.99
CA LEU A 441 -5.07 -9.66 -13.56
C LEU A 441 -6.54 -9.27 -13.38
N GLU A 442 -7.03 -8.28 -14.11
CA GLU A 442 -8.39 -7.73 -13.93
C GLU A 442 -9.48 -8.75 -14.26
N ARG A 443 -9.35 -9.46 -15.39
CA ARG A 443 -10.40 -10.38 -15.88
C ARG A 443 -10.53 -11.69 -15.08
N ASN A 444 -9.51 -12.05 -14.31
CA ASN A 444 -9.49 -13.29 -13.52
C ASN A 444 -9.83 -12.99 -12.06
N ASP A 445 -10.38 -13.97 -11.34
CA ASP A 445 -10.72 -13.80 -9.93
C ASP A 445 -9.46 -13.94 -9.02
N MET A 446 -9.67 -14.29 -7.76
CA MET A 446 -8.65 -14.43 -6.73
C MET A 446 -7.55 -15.45 -7.08
N PHE A 447 -7.91 -16.53 -7.78
CA PHE A 447 -6.97 -17.57 -8.15
C PHE A 447 -6.98 -17.78 -9.66
N PHE A 448 -5.80 -17.89 -10.23
CA PHE A 448 -5.60 -18.26 -11.62
C PHE A 448 -5.68 -19.78 -11.80
N ASP A 449 -6.14 -20.21 -12.97
CA ASP A 449 -5.73 -21.51 -13.48
C ASP A 449 -4.22 -21.51 -13.81
N GLU A 450 -3.65 -22.70 -14.02
CA GLU A 450 -2.22 -22.86 -14.25
C GLU A 450 -1.74 -22.22 -15.58
N ALA A 451 -2.55 -22.29 -16.64
CA ALA A 451 -2.19 -21.73 -17.94
C ALA A 451 -2.17 -20.18 -17.88
N THR A 452 -3.16 -19.59 -17.21
CA THR A 452 -3.26 -18.17 -16.93
C THR A 452 -2.10 -17.70 -16.06
N ALA A 453 -1.76 -18.42 -14.99
CA ALA A 453 -0.61 -18.08 -14.14
C ALA A 453 0.71 -18.06 -14.94
N LYS A 454 0.96 -19.08 -15.79
CA LYS A 454 2.15 -19.14 -16.67
C LYS A 454 2.18 -17.99 -17.68
N ARG A 455 1.03 -17.64 -18.26
CA ARG A 455 0.91 -16.51 -19.20
C ARG A 455 1.23 -15.18 -18.52
N ILE A 456 0.64 -14.93 -17.34
CA ILE A 456 0.88 -13.72 -16.54
C ILE A 456 2.35 -13.60 -16.17
N TYR A 457 2.96 -14.69 -15.70
CA TYR A 457 4.41 -14.73 -15.45
C TYR A 457 5.21 -14.34 -16.69
N SER A 458 4.90 -14.93 -17.85
CA SER A 458 5.61 -14.67 -19.11
C SER A 458 5.46 -13.21 -19.57
N LEU A 459 4.27 -12.63 -19.46
CA LEU A 459 4.01 -11.23 -19.81
C LEU A 459 4.75 -10.27 -18.88
N GLY A 460 4.73 -10.54 -17.58
CA GLY A 460 5.47 -9.75 -16.58
C GLY A 460 6.99 -9.83 -16.80
N LEU A 461 7.51 -11.02 -17.11
CA LEU A 461 8.92 -11.23 -17.39
C LEU A 461 9.36 -10.51 -18.66
N LEU A 462 8.57 -10.62 -19.73
CA LEU A 462 8.81 -9.90 -20.98
C LEU A 462 8.89 -8.39 -20.76
N TYR A 463 7.95 -7.82 -19.98
CA TYR A 463 7.98 -6.41 -19.60
C TYR A 463 9.30 -6.02 -18.90
N VAL A 464 9.73 -6.78 -17.89
CA VAL A 464 10.97 -6.50 -17.14
C VAL A 464 12.19 -6.60 -18.05
N GLN A 465 12.26 -7.62 -18.91
CA GLN A 465 13.36 -7.83 -19.84
C GLN A 465 13.48 -6.67 -20.84
N LEU A 466 12.38 -6.23 -21.44
CA LEU A 466 12.38 -5.13 -22.40
C LEU A 466 12.78 -3.79 -21.74
N HIS A 467 12.34 -3.53 -20.50
CA HIS A 467 12.79 -2.36 -19.75
C HIS A 467 14.31 -2.40 -19.53
N THR A 468 14.85 -3.53 -19.07
CA THR A 468 16.29 -3.71 -18.84
C THR A 468 17.10 -3.53 -20.13
N MET A 469 16.59 -4.00 -21.26
CA MET A 469 17.21 -3.78 -22.58
C MET A 469 17.21 -2.29 -22.96
N CYS A 470 16.09 -1.56 -22.77
CA CYS A 470 16.07 -0.11 -22.98
C CYS A 470 17.09 0.62 -22.07
N ALA A 471 17.20 0.21 -20.80
CA ALA A 471 18.20 0.75 -19.87
C ALA A 471 19.64 0.50 -20.33
N LYS A 472 19.93 -0.70 -20.84
CA LYS A 472 21.24 -1.05 -21.38
C LYS A 472 21.60 -0.21 -22.60
N ASP A 473 20.69 -0.08 -23.56
CA ASP A 473 20.93 0.67 -24.79
C ASP A 473 21.17 2.16 -24.48
N CYS A 474 20.33 2.75 -23.64
CA CYS A 474 20.50 4.14 -23.23
C CYS A 474 21.76 4.40 -22.41
N LEU A 475 22.21 3.44 -21.60
CA LEU A 475 23.49 3.53 -20.92
C LEU A 475 24.66 3.54 -21.92
N ALA A 476 24.60 2.70 -22.97
CA ALA A 476 25.60 2.67 -24.03
C ALA A 476 25.62 3.97 -24.86
N GLU A 477 24.46 4.61 -25.03
CA GLU A 477 24.30 5.90 -25.70
C GLU A 477 24.61 7.11 -24.80
N HIS A 478 24.95 6.90 -23.51
CA HIS A 478 25.09 7.96 -22.50
C HIS A 478 23.86 8.86 -22.37
N ARG A 479 22.66 8.30 -22.56
CA ARG A 479 21.38 9.00 -22.51
C ARG A 479 20.64 8.59 -21.23
N PRO A 480 20.47 9.46 -20.21
CA PRO A 480 19.88 9.06 -18.93
C PRO A 480 18.36 8.97 -19.00
N ARG A 481 17.86 8.04 -19.80
CA ARG A 481 16.43 7.95 -20.10
C ARG A 481 15.76 6.83 -19.31
N TRP A 482 16.39 5.68 -19.22
CA TRP A 482 15.82 4.50 -18.58
C TRP A 482 16.65 4.13 -17.34
N LYS A 483 15.98 4.01 -16.20
CA LYS A 483 16.62 3.65 -14.93
C LYS A 483 15.99 2.40 -14.36
N VAL A 484 16.79 1.35 -14.21
CA VAL A 484 16.39 0.22 -13.40
C VAL A 484 16.43 0.66 -11.92
N ARG A 485 15.40 0.34 -11.14
CA ARG A 485 15.32 0.65 -9.71
C ARG A 485 14.99 -0.61 -8.90
N PRO A 486 15.29 -0.66 -7.59
CA PRO A 486 14.96 -1.79 -6.71
C PRO A 486 13.49 -2.26 -6.75
N ARG A 487 12.55 -1.36 -7.06
CA ARG A 487 11.13 -1.72 -7.22
C ARG A 487 10.87 -2.65 -8.41
N MET A 488 11.66 -2.56 -9.48
CA MET A 488 11.59 -3.50 -10.60
C MET A 488 11.96 -4.92 -10.15
N HIS A 489 13.03 -5.04 -9.37
CA HIS A 489 13.41 -6.32 -8.76
C HIS A 489 12.31 -6.85 -7.84
N SER A 490 11.66 -5.98 -7.09
CA SER A 490 10.60 -6.39 -6.16
C SER A 490 9.34 -6.84 -6.89
N PHE A 491 9.01 -6.22 -8.02
CA PHE A 491 7.97 -6.72 -8.92
C PHE A 491 8.32 -8.12 -9.44
N LEU A 492 9.55 -8.30 -9.93
CA LEU A 492 10.01 -9.61 -10.40
C LEU A 492 9.99 -10.67 -9.28
N CYS A 493 10.66 -10.41 -8.17
CA CYS A 493 10.94 -11.39 -7.11
C CYS A 493 9.73 -11.64 -6.20
N GLU A 494 8.98 -10.60 -5.83
CA GLU A 494 7.87 -10.72 -4.88
C GLU A 494 6.50 -10.93 -5.53
N CYS A 495 6.36 -10.61 -6.82
CA CYS A 495 5.13 -10.85 -7.56
C CYS A 495 5.30 -11.99 -8.57
N LEU A 496 6.18 -11.83 -9.57
CA LEU A 496 6.28 -12.80 -10.68
C LEU A 496 6.87 -14.15 -10.26
N CYS A 497 7.97 -14.16 -9.49
CA CYS A 497 8.58 -15.42 -9.05
C CYS A 497 7.67 -16.24 -8.12
N LYS A 498 6.70 -15.61 -7.43
CA LYS A 498 5.69 -16.38 -6.68
C LYS A 498 4.83 -17.23 -7.63
N LEU A 499 4.44 -16.66 -8.77
CA LEU A 499 3.68 -17.38 -9.81
C LEU A 499 4.52 -18.51 -10.41
N ALA A 500 5.80 -18.26 -10.71
CA ALA A 500 6.72 -19.28 -11.20
C ALA A 500 6.91 -20.43 -10.20
N ASN A 501 6.91 -20.12 -8.91
CA ASN A 501 7.01 -21.11 -7.82
C ASN A 501 5.67 -21.76 -7.45
N GLY A 502 4.66 -21.68 -8.31
CA GLY A 502 3.39 -22.39 -8.17
C GLY A 502 2.27 -21.65 -7.47
N SER A 503 2.48 -20.40 -7.03
CA SER A 503 1.38 -19.58 -6.52
C SER A 503 0.36 -19.33 -7.63
N LYS A 504 -0.91 -19.62 -7.34
CA LYS A 504 -2.05 -19.26 -8.21
C LYS A 504 -2.72 -17.97 -7.78
N MET A 505 -2.24 -17.34 -6.71
CA MET A 505 -2.88 -16.17 -6.14
C MET A 505 -2.73 -14.96 -7.04
N ASN A 506 -3.84 -14.30 -7.35
CA ASN A 506 -3.87 -13.10 -8.16
C ASN A 506 -3.34 -11.89 -7.37
N PRO A 507 -2.19 -11.30 -7.77
CA PRO A 507 -1.55 -10.23 -7.02
C PRO A 507 -2.37 -8.95 -6.94
N LYS A 508 -3.40 -8.77 -7.78
CA LYS A 508 -4.28 -7.58 -7.71
C LYS A 508 -4.97 -7.45 -6.35
N HIS A 509 -5.28 -8.56 -5.68
CA HIS A 509 -5.97 -8.55 -4.39
C HIS A 509 -5.07 -8.05 -3.25
N PHE A 510 -3.76 -7.98 -3.48
CA PHE A 510 -2.80 -7.38 -2.55
C PHE A 510 -2.48 -5.93 -2.88
N SER A 511 -3.04 -5.38 -3.96
CA SER A 511 -2.89 -3.98 -4.30
C SER A 511 -3.60 -3.10 -3.27
N CYS A 512 -2.96 -2.01 -2.85
CA CYS A 512 -3.44 -1.12 -1.79
C CYS A 512 -4.29 0.06 -2.31
N TRP A 513 -4.86 -0.02 -3.52
CA TRP A 513 -5.73 1.03 -4.10
C TRP A 513 -6.85 1.45 -3.15
N SER A 514 -7.69 0.48 -2.78
CA SER A 514 -8.81 0.73 -1.89
C SER A 514 -8.35 1.00 -0.45
N ASP A 515 -7.09 0.70 -0.11
CA ASP A 515 -6.54 0.90 1.23
C ASP A 515 -6.18 2.36 1.41
N GLU A 516 -5.49 2.96 0.44
CA GLU A 516 -5.24 4.41 0.41
C GLU A 516 -6.55 5.21 0.51
N ASP A 517 -7.59 4.80 -0.25
CA ASP A 517 -8.91 5.43 -0.19
C ASP A 517 -9.54 5.31 1.21
N TYR A 518 -9.47 4.13 1.82
CA TYR A 518 -9.97 3.88 3.18
C TYR A 518 -9.26 4.73 4.22
N ILE A 519 -7.94 4.86 4.11
CA ILE A 519 -7.11 5.70 4.97
C ILE A 519 -7.51 7.17 4.79
N GLY A 520 -7.69 7.62 3.55
CA GLY A 520 -8.18 8.96 3.22
C GLY A 520 -9.54 9.27 3.85
N GLN A 521 -10.51 8.37 3.70
CA GLN A 521 -11.84 8.47 4.32
C GLN A 521 -11.77 8.50 5.85
N SER A 522 -10.98 7.60 6.45
CA SER A 522 -10.76 7.55 7.89
C SER A 522 -10.15 8.86 8.41
N CYS A 523 -9.16 9.41 7.69
CA CYS A 523 -8.59 10.71 8.01
C CYS A 523 -9.61 11.85 7.86
N ALA A 524 -10.49 11.81 6.87
CA ALA A 524 -11.57 12.79 6.69
C ALA A 524 -12.57 12.77 7.87
N ILE A 525 -12.99 11.58 8.32
CA ILE A 525 -13.83 11.40 9.52
C ILE A 525 -13.13 11.97 10.77
N GLY A 526 -11.81 11.76 10.87
CA GLY A 526 -10.98 12.35 11.93
C GLY A 526 -10.90 13.89 11.86
N LYS A 527 -10.95 14.47 10.66
CA LYS A 527 -10.87 15.93 10.42
C LYS A 527 -12.21 16.65 10.62
N ALA A 528 -13.34 15.98 10.38
CA ALA A 528 -14.69 16.57 10.40
C ALA A 528 -14.99 17.36 11.68
N ARG A 529 -14.57 16.84 12.85
CA ARG A 529 -14.67 17.54 14.13
C ARG A 529 -13.34 17.56 14.87
N SER A 530 -13.09 18.64 15.60
CA SER A 530 -11.91 18.74 16.46
C SER A 530 -11.89 17.59 17.45
N ILE A 531 -10.87 16.72 17.35
CA ILE A 531 -10.62 15.66 18.32
C ILE A 531 -9.36 16.02 19.10
N HIS A 532 -9.41 15.86 20.42
CA HIS A 532 -8.25 16.07 21.27
C HIS A 532 -7.15 15.05 20.94
N ALA A 533 -5.89 15.50 20.91
CA ALA A 533 -4.76 14.70 20.45
C ALA A 533 -4.57 13.38 21.21
N THR A 534 -4.93 13.36 22.50
CA THR A 534 -4.78 12.18 23.37
C THR A 534 -5.91 11.17 23.23
N THR A 535 -7.06 11.58 22.70
CA THR A 535 -8.24 10.72 22.54
C THR A 535 -8.51 10.40 21.08
N ILE A 536 -7.64 10.81 20.16
CA ILE A 536 -7.84 10.66 18.71
C ILE A 536 -8.01 9.20 18.29
N GLY A 537 -7.24 8.28 18.85
CA GLY A 537 -7.38 6.85 18.58
C GLY A 537 -8.78 6.35 18.93
N LEU A 538 -9.19 6.53 20.20
CA LEU A 538 -10.51 6.12 20.69
C LEU A 538 -11.65 6.75 19.89
N ARG A 539 -11.62 8.07 19.72
CA ARG A 539 -12.72 8.80 19.08
C ARG A 539 -12.83 8.48 17.59
N LEU A 540 -11.71 8.22 16.90
CA LEU A 540 -11.77 7.81 15.51
C LEU A 540 -12.34 6.40 15.37
N LEU A 541 -11.89 5.44 16.19
CA LEU A 541 -12.46 4.09 16.23
C LEU A 541 -13.97 4.12 16.52
N GLN A 542 -14.40 4.89 17.53
CA GLN A 542 -15.83 5.07 17.83
C GLN A 542 -16.60 5.61 16.63
N ARG A 543 -16.08 6.61 15.92
CA ARG A 543 -16.75 7.17 14.73
C ARG A 543 -16.82 6.18 13.58
N LEU A 544 -15.74 5.41 13.34
CA LEU A 544 -15.73 4.38 12.31
C LEU A 544 -16.77 3.29 12.62
N CYS A 545 -16.89 2.84 13.88
CA CYS A 545 -17.96 1.93 14.29
C CYS A 545 -19.36 2.52 14.02
N LEU A 546 -19.59 3.80 14.32
CA LEU A 546 -20.89 4.42 14.05
C LEU A 546 -21.25 4.44 12.56
N VAL A 547 -20.27 4.68 11.69
CA VAL A 547 -20.49 4.62 10.24
C VAL A 547 -20.82 3.19 9.80
N LEU A 548 -20.09 2.19 10.30
CA LEU A 548 -20.36 0.78 10.03
C LEU A 548 -21.76 0.35 10.48
N ASN A 549 -22.21 0.81 11.66
CA ASN A 549 -23.55 0.49 12.17
C ASN A 549 -24.65 1.02 11.27
N ALA A 550 -24.47 2.23 10.74
CA ALA A 550 -25.45 2.84 9.87
C ALA A 550 -25.51 2.20 8.50
N GLU A 551 -24.36 1.74 8.01
CA GLU A 551 -24.27 0.98 6.78
C GLU A 551 -24.94 -0.41 6.96
N LEU A 552 -24.78 -1.07 8.12
CA LEU A 552 -25.45 -2.34 8.47
C LEU A 552 -26.96 -2.24 8.60
N ALA A 553 -27.47 -1.07 9.01
CA ALA A 553 -28.91 -0.84 9.11
C ALA A 553 -29.62 -0.80 7.73
N GLY A 554 -28.87 -0.76 6.63
CA GLY A 554 -29.43 -0.60 5.29
C GLY A 554 -29.90 0.82 4.98
N PRO A 555 -30.33 1.09 3.73
CA PRO A 555 -30.84 2.38 3.29
C PRO A 555 -32.11 2.85 4.01
#